data_AF-A0A922VBZ9-F1
#
_entry.id   AF-A0A922VBZ9-F1
#
_cell.length_a   1.000
_cell.length_b   1.000
_cell.length_c   1.000
_cell.angle_alpha   90.00
_cell.angle_beta   90.00
_cell.angle_gamma   90.00
#
_symmetry.space_group_name_H-M   'P 1'
#
loop_
_entity.id
_entity.type
_entity.pdbx_description
1 polymer ?
#
loop_
_entity_poly.entity_id
_entity_poly.type
_entity_poly.pdbx_seq_one_letter_code
_entity_poly.pdbx_strand_id
1 'polypeptide(L)'
;WLTKDEILSRYLSNVYFGDNVYGLDAAAKHYFSTTPTRLSVAQAAMLAGLVKAPSRLAPTDNLAGARARQKLVVGAMRDNGFLSAAAAAAVRPARLRVDRVAPLPNGSYFADWVLPAARDRTGAITTEQRVMTTLDARLQRAAERAVRRAGLKKAQVAIVAMRPDGRVVAMVGGKSYGDSPFNRATQARRQAGSAFKLFVYLAALRAGMTPDSIVSDEPVTIANWAPKNNDGRYLGDISLREAFARSSNVAAARLTQQVGVAQVIRAARDLGISTPLPNEATIALGTANTTLLELTAAYAAVAAGSHPVRPHGLEETNERSWFEYLGTRTRTLGGTMQAQLMDLLSASINDGTGRQAALAIDSFGKTGTSQDNRDALFIGFARDLVVGVWVGNDDNSPNAGLSGGGVPARIWRDFMGSALGVGARERLPVIAEPEPAELPDAVEGAIDNSLDGLEGELSGFGLNLKIGRDGSIDLRPAPGERGRNRRRDDDPPPPDEEPQ
;
A
#
# COMPACT_ATOMS: atom_id res chain seq x y z
N TRP A 1 -18.99 -38.63 14.62
CA TRP A 1 -18.03 -39.21 13.66
C TRP A 1 -18.68 -39.27 12.30
N LEU A 2 -17.99 -38.83 11.24
CA LEU A 2 -18.52 -38.89 9.88
C LEU A 2 -18.17 -40.24 9.24
N THR A 3 -19.09 -40.79 8.46
CA THR A 3 -18.88 -41.96 7.62
C THR A 3 -17.93 -41.63 6.45
N LYS A 4 -17.36 -42.68 5.83
CA LYS A 4 -16.48 -42.52 4.66
C LYS A 4 -17.18 -41.79 3.50
N ASP A 5 -18.47 -42.07 3.30
CA ASP A 5 -19.26 -41.46 2.23
C ASP A 5 -19.56 -39.99 2.52
N GLU A 6 -19.81 -39.63 3.78
CA GLU A 6 -19.95 -38.22 4.19
C GLU A 6 -18.63 -37.45 4.04
N ILE A 7 -17.50 -38.06 4.37
CA ILE A 7 -16.17 -37.46 4.17
C ILE A 7 -15.91 -37.23 2.68
N LEU A 8 -16.17 -38.25 1.84
CA LEU A 8 -15.95 -38.17 0.40
C LEU A 8 -16.91 -37.16 -0.26
N SER A 9 -18.19 -37.14 0.13
CA SER A 9 -19.15 -36.15 -0.35
C SER A 9 -18.71 -34.74 -0.01
N ARG A 10 -18.34 -34.46 1.26
CA ARG A 10 -17.82 -33.14 1.66
C ARG A 10 -16.56 -32.75 0.91
N TYR A 11 -15.68 -33.70 0.64
CA TYR A 11 -14.47 -33.46 -0.13
C TYR A 11 -14.80 -33.12 -1.59
N LEU A 12 -15.62 -33.94 -2.26
CA LEU A 12 -15.98 -33.77 -3.65
C LEU A 12 -16.81 -32.52 -3.91
N SER A 13 -17.59 -32.05 -2.93
CA SER A 13 -18.30 -30.77 -3.02
C SER A 13 -17.38 -29.55 -2.93
N ASN A 14 -16.15 -29.70 -2.41
CA ASN A 14 -15.26 -28.57 -2.09
C ASN A 14 -13.95 -28.54 -2.89
N VAL A 15 -13.51 -29.67 -3.44
CA VAL A 15 -12.21 -29.79 -4.11
C VAL A 15 -12.15 -28.91 -5.37
N TYR A 16 -10.97 -28.32 -5.61
CA TYR A 16 -10.70 -27.48 -6.77
C TYR A 16 -10.38 -28.33 -8.00
N PHE A 17 -11.04 -28.06 -9.13
CA PHE A 17 -10.88 -28.81 -10.39
C PHE A 17 -10.18 -28.04 -11.52
N GLY A 18 -9.81 -26.77 -11.31
CA GLY A 18 -9.25 -25.90 -12.35
C GLY A 18 -10.29 -24.87 -12.84
N ASP A 19 -9.88 -23.88 -13.62
CA ASP A 19 -10.75 -22.82 -14.17
C ASP A 19 -11.66 -22.10 -13.16
N ASN A 20 -11.21 -21.93 -11.93
CA ASN A 20 -12.01 -21.41 -10.82
C ASN A 20 -13.26 -22.26 -10.48
N VAL A 21 -13.27 -23.53 -10.88
CA VAL A 21 -14.36 -24.46 -10.63
C VAL A 21 -14.06 -25.31 -9.40
N TYR A 22 -14.96 -25.24 -8.43
CA TYR A 22 -14.90 -26.01 -7.20
C TYR A 22 -16.12 -26.89 -7.05
N GLY A 23 -15.89 -28.13 -6.63
CA GLY A 23 -16.95 -29.11 -6.47
C GLY A 23 -17.22 -29.91 -7.75
N LEU A 24 -17.58 -31.18 -7.56
CA LEU A 24 -17.76 -32.13 -8.65
C LEU A 24 -18.94 -31.76 -9.57
N ASP A 25 -20.04 -31.23 -9.01
CA ASP A 25 -21.19 -30.75 -9.79
C ASP A 25 -20.79 -29.61 -10.74
N ALA A 26 -20.08 -28.61 -10.21
CA ALA A 26 -19.62 -27.49 -11.00
C ALA A 26 -18.63 -27.94 -12.09
N ALA A 27 -17.73 -28.87 -11.77
CA ALA A 27 -16.76 -29.42 -12.72
C ALA A 27 -17.41 -30.26 -13.83
N ALA A 28 -18.41 -31.09 -13.49
CA ALA A 28 -19.17 -31.86 -14.47
C ALA A 28 -19.93 -30.93 -15.43
N LYS A 29 -20.52 -29.86 -14.91
CA LYS A 29 -21.22 -28.86 -15.72
C LYS A 29 -20.26 -28.05 -16.60
N HIS A 30 -19.15 -27.57 -16.03
CA HIS A 30 -18.18 -26.73 -16.73
C HIS A 30 -17.46 -27.47 -17.87
N TYR A 31 -16.91 -28.66 -17.61
CA TYR A 31 -16.09 -29.37 -18.60
C TYR A 31 -16.91 -30.19 -19.61
N PHE A 32 -18.11 -30.63 -19.21
CA PHE A 32 -18.87 -31.63 -19.96
C PHE A 32 -20.35 -31.30 -20.12
N SER A 33 -20.83 -30.16 -19.61
CA SER A 33 -22.24 -29.75 -19.66
C SER A 33 -23.19 -30.85 -19.18
N THR A 34 -22.83 -31.51 -18.08
CA THR A 34 -23.56 -32.64 -17.50
C THR A 34 -23.57 -32.59 -15.97
N THR A 35 -24.22 -33.56 -15.32
CA THR A 35 -24.22 -33.74 -13.86
C THR A 35 -23.31 -34.90 -13.46
N PRO A 36 -22.81 -34.96 -12.21
CA PRO A 36 -21.92 -36.03 -11.76
C PRO A 36 -22.49 -37.44 -12.00
N THR A 37 -23.80 -37.62 -11.79
CA THR A 37 -24.53 -38.87 -11.99
C THR A 37 -24.62 -39.33 -13.46
N ARG A 38 -24.29 -38.45 -14.41
CA ARG A 38 -24.33 -38.71 -15.86
C ARG A 38 -22.95 -38.71 -16.50
N LEU A 39 -21.88 -38.67 -15.70
CA LEU A 39 -20.52 -38.76 -16.21
C LEU A 39 -20.24 -40.17 -16.74
N SER A 40 -19.65 -40.24 -17.94
CA SER A 40 -19.02 -41.47 -18.42
C SER A 40 -17.75 -41.77 -17.62
N VAL A 41 -17.29 -43.02 -17.64
CA VAL A 41 -16.01 -43.45 -17.02
C VAL A 41 -14.85 -42.58 -17.49
N ALA A 42 -14.82 -42.21 -18.78
CA ALA A 42 -13.81 -41.32 -19.33
C ALA A 42 -13.79 -39.93 -18.67
N GLN A 43 -14.98 -39.34 -18.49
CA GLN A 43 -15.14 -38.00 -17.90
C GLN A 43 -14.86 -38.03 -16.39
N ALA A 44 -15.38 -39.02 -15.68
CA ALA A 44 -15.11 -39.21 -14.25
C ALA A 44 -13.61 -39.43 -13.98
N ALA A 45 -12.95 -40.27 -14.77
CA ALA A 45 -11.51 -40.51 -14.66
C ALA A 45 -10.67 -39.24 -14.96
N MET A 46 -11.13 -38.40 -15.89
CA MET A 46 -10.49 -37.11 -16.16
C MET A 46 -10.60 -36.20 -14.94
N LEU A 47 -11.81 -35.96 -14.41
CA LEU A 47 -12.02 -35.09 -13.23
C LEU A 47 -11.24 -35.59 -12.01
N ALA A 48 -11.28 -36.88 -11.71
CA ALA A 48 -10.48 -37.47 -10.63
C ALA A 48 -8.97 -37.25 -10.83
N GLY A 49 -8.51 -37.24 -12.09
CA GLY A 49 -7.13 -36.94 -12.44
C GLY A 49 -6.74 -35.48 -12.20
N LEU A 50 -7.65 -34.53 -12.41
CA LEU A 50 -7.42 -33.09 -12.29
C LEU A 50 -7.04 -32.69 -10.86
N VAL A 51 -7.66 -33.32 -9.86
CA VAL A 51 -7.45 -33.04 -8.43
C VAL A 51 -5.97 -33.02 -8.03
N LYS A 52 -5.10 -33.80 -8.71
CA LYS A 52 -3.65 -33.81 -8.42
C LYS A 52 -2.94 -32.50 -8.76
N ALA A 53 -3.36 -31.81 -9.83
CA ALA A 53 -2.76 -30.56 -10.26
C ALA A 53 -3.77 -29.73 -11.08
N PRO A 54 -4.81 -29.18 -10.43
CA PRO A 54 -6.00 -28.68 -11.11
C PRO A 54 -5.72 -27.56 -12.11
N SER A 55 -4.86 -26.60 -11.76
CA SER A 55 -4.49 -25.50 -12.66
C SER A 55 -3.62 -25.95 -13.84
N ARG A 56 -2.67 -26.89 -13.61
CA ARG A 56 -1.73 -27.34 -14.67
C ARG A 56 -2.38 -28.32 -15.64
N LEU A 57 -3.38 -29.07 -15.17
CA LEU A 57 -4.08 -30.10 -15.93
C LEU A 57 -5.47 -29.65 -16.39
N ALA A 58 -5.85 -28.39 -16.18
CA ALA A 58 -7.13 -27.84 -16.61
C ALA A 58 -7.37 -28.19 -18.11
N PRO A 59 -8.42 -28.96 -18.45
CA PRO A 59 -8.63 -29.45 -19.80
C PRO A 59 -8.82 -28.37 -20.87
N THR A 60 -9.29 -27.18 -20.46
CA THR A 60 -9.43 -25.96 -21.27
C THR A 60 -8.10 -25.48 -21.82
N ASP A 61 -7.05 -25.45 -20.98
CA ASP A 61 -5.71 -24.99 -21.34
C ASP A 61 -4.78 -26.15 -21.76
N ASN A 62 -4.91 -27.31 -21.12
CA ASN A 62 -4.03 -28.46 -21.27
C ASN A 62 -4.80 -29.79 -21.43
N LEU A 63 -5.55 -29.89 -22.52
CA LEU A 63 -6.32 -31.10 -22.84
C LEU A 63 -5.45 -32.35 -22.99
N ALA A 64 -4.23 -32.22 -23.53
CA ALA A 64 -3.32 -33.34 -23.70
C ALA A 64 -2.86 -33.90 -22.35
N GLY A 65 -2.45 -33.03 -21.42
CA GLY A 65 -2.09 -33.40 -20.05
C GLY A 65 -3.25 -34.01 -19.27
N ALA A 66 -4.45 -33.42 -19.41
CA ALA A 66 -5.67 -33.95 -18.80
C ALA A 66 -5.97 -35.38 -19.27
N ARG A 67 -5.85 -35.66 -20.58
CA ARG A 67 -6.07 -36.99 -21.16
C ARG A 67 -5.01 -38.00 -20.77
N ALA A 68 -3.74 -37.58 -20.71
CA ALA A 68 -2.67 -38.44 -20.20
C ALA A 68 -2.95 -38.85 -18.75
N ARG A 69 -3.41 -37.91 -17.92
CA ARG A 69 -3.79 -38.19 -16.53
C ARG A 69 -5.04 -39.08 -16.44
N GLN A 70 -6.06 -38.84 -17.27
CA GLN A 70 -7.24 -39.70 -17.38
C GLN A 70 -6.84 -41.17 -17.62
N LYS A 71 -5.92 -41.43 -18.56
CA LYS A 71 -5.47 -42.79 -18.88
C LYS A 71 -4.84 -43.50 -17.66
N LEU A 72 -4.08 -42.77 -16.86
CA LEU A 72 -3.51 -43.31 -15.62
C LEU A 72 -4.59 -43.69 -14.60
N VAL A 73 -5.64 -42.87 -14.47
CA VAL A 73 -6.76 -43.16 -13.56
C VAL A 73 -7.54 -44.39 -14.04
N VAL A 74 -7.80 -44.52 -15.34
CA VAL A 74 -8.45 -45.72 -15.91
C VAL A 74 -7.60 -46.98 -15.66
N GLY A 75 -6.28 -46.88 -15.80
CA GLY A 75 -5.36 -47.97 -15.45
C GLY A 75 -5.48 -48.38 -13.99
N ALA A 76 -5.46 -47.40 -13.08
CA ALA A 76 -5.64 -47.66 -11.65
C ALA A 76 -7.00 -48.28 -11.31
N MET A 77 -8.08 -47.85 -11.98
CA MET A 77 -9.41 -48.45 -11.83
C MET A 77 -9.42 -49.92 -12.25
N ARG A 78 -8.74 -50.27 -13.34
CA ARG A 78 -8.57 -51.67 -13.77
C ARG A 78 -7.79 -52.47 -12.73
N ASP A 79 -6.64 -51.96 -12.30
CA ASP A 79 -5.71 -52.68 -11.42
C ASP A 79 -6.32 -52.95 -10.04
N ASN A 80 -7.30 -52.14 -9.62
CA ASN A 80 -8.04 -52.30 -8.37
C ASN A 80 -9.43 -52.95 -8.56
N GLY A 81 -9.73 -53.50 -9.74
CA GLY A 81 -10.95 -54.26 -10.00
C GLY A 81 -12.23 -53.43 -10.19
N PHE A 82 -12.15 -52.10 -10.27
CA PHE A 82 -13.29 -51.24 -10.59
C PHE A 82 -13.68 -51.28 -12.07
N LEU A 83 -12.79 -51.72 -12.95
CA LEU A 83 -13.05 -51.97 -14.37
C LEU A 83 -12.43 -53.31 -14.80
N SER A 84 -13.11 -54.05 -15.66
CA SER A 84 -12.48 -55.19 -16.34
C SER A 84 -11.43 -54.71 -17.36
N ALA A 85 -10.48 -55.58 -17.74
CA ALA A 85 -9.48 -55.25 -18.75
C ALA A 85 -10.12 -54.81 -20.08
N ALA A 86 -11.20 -55.48 -20.50
CA ALA A 86 -11.96 -55.11 -21.69
C ALA A 86 -12.65 -53.75 -21.55
N ALA A 87 -13.28 -53.48 -20.40
CA ALA A 87 -13.94 -52.21 -20.14
C ALA A 87 -12.92 -51.04 -20.12
N ALA A 88 -11.77 -51.23 -19.47
CA ALA A 88 -10.70 -50.25 -19.42
C ALA A 88 -10.11 -49.95 -20.82
N ALA A 89 -9.91 -50.98 -21.65
CA ALA A 89 -9.44 -50.83 -23.03
C ALA A 89 -10.45 -50.10 -23.93
N ALA A 90 -11.76 -50.23 -23.64
CA ALA A 90 -12.82 -49.56 -24.38
C ALA A 90 -12.99 -48.07 -24.01
N VAL A 91 -12.41 -47.60 -22.90
CA VAL A 91 -12.51 -46.18 -22.48
C VAL A 91 -11.78 -45.28 -23.46
N ARG A 92 -12.54 -44.49 -24.23
CA ARG A 92 -11.99 -43.47 -25.13
C ARG A 92 -11.61 -42.19 -24.36
N PRO A 93 -10.70 -41.35 -24.89
CA PRO A 93 -10.38 -40.05 -24.29
C PRO A 93 -11.63 -39.19 -24.14
N ALA A 94 -11.78 -38.52 -23.00
CA ALA A 94 -12.92 -37.65 -22.78
C ALA A 94 -12.94 -36.51 -23.82
N ARG A 95 -14.15 -36.21 -24.31
CA ARG A 95 -14.42 -35.05 -25.16
C ARG A 95 -14.97 -33.95 -24.29
N LEU A 96 -14.37 -32.77 -24.38
CA LEU A 96 -14.90 -31.59 -23.72
C LEU A 96 -16.17 -31.13 -24.42
N ARG A 97 -17.14 -30.70 -23.62
CA ARG A 97 -18.34 -30.00 -24.05
C ARG A 97 -18.45 -28.74 -23.21
N VAL A 98 -17.48 -27.86 -23.38
CA VAL A 98 -17.48 -26.55 -22.76
C VAL A 98 -18.40 -25.69 -23.62
N ASP A 99 -19.59 -25.36 -23.11
CA ASP A 99 -20.37 -24.27 -23.71
C ASP A 99 -19.52 -23.00 -23.65
N ARG A 100 -19.67 -22.07 -24.61
CA ARG A 100 -18.93 -20.80 -24.60
C ARG A 100 -19.04 -20.19 -23.21
N VAL A 101 -17.91 -20.11 -22.52
CA VAL A 101 -17.79 -19.59 -21.16
C VAL A 101 -18.51 -18.25 -21.15
N ALA A 102 -19.57 -18.15 -20.34
CA ALA A 102 -20.20 -16.86 -20.10
C ALA A 102 -19.07 -15.88 -19.69
N PRO A 103 -19.10 -14.62 -20.15
CA PRO A 103 -18.08 -13.65 -19.77
C PRO A 103 -17.84 -13.73 -18.26
N LEU A 104 -16.56 -13.80 -17.84
CA LEU A 104 -16.22 -13.88 -16.43
C LEU A 104 -17.05 -12.85 -15.65
N PRO A 105 -17.76 -13.27 -14.59
CA PRO A 105 -18.59 -12.35 -13.83
C PRO A 105 -17.75 -11.17 -13.32
N ASN A 106 -18.30 -9.96 -13.34
CA ASN A 106 -17.67 -8.83 -12.66
C ASN A 106 -17.47 -9.18 -11.18
N GLY A 107 -16.31 -8.88 -10.62
CA GLY A 107 -15.99 -9.18 -9.22
C GLY A 107 -15.47 -10.59 -8.93
N SER A 108 -14.93 -11.34 -9.90
CA SER A 108 -14.33 -12.68 -9.64
C SER A 108 -13.29 -12.68 -8.51
N TYR A 109 -12.42 -11.67 -8.42
CA TYR A 109 -11.46 -11.56 -7.30
C TYR A 109 -12.14 -11.46 -5.93
N PHE A 110 -13.26 -10.73 -5.87
CA PHE A 110 -14.06 -10.62 -4.65
C PHE A 110 -14.73 -11.96 -4.31
N ALA A 111 -15.33 -12.62 -5.31
CA ALA A 111 -15.99 -13.91 -5.12
C ALA A 111 -15.03 -14.95 -4.55
N ASP A 112 -13.81 -15.06 -5.09
CA ASP A 112 -12.80 -16.00 -4.60
C ASP A 112 -12.34 -15.70 -3.18
N TRP A 113 -12.25 -14.41 -2.82
CA TRP A 113 -11.89 -14.00 -1.47
C TRP A 113 -12.99 -14.32 -0.45
N VAL A 114 -14.27 -14.18 -0.83
CA VAL A 114 -15.42 -14.42 0.05
C VAL A 114 -15.79 -15.90 0.14
N LEU A 115 -15.49 -16.68 -0.89
CA LEU A 115 -15.92 -18.08 -1.01
C LEU A 115 -15.56 -18.96 0.21
N PRO A 116 -14.34 -18.89 0.80
CA PRO A 116 -14.04 -19.64 2.01
C PRO A 116 -14.98 -19.30 3.18
N ALA A 117 -15.16 -18.01 3.47
CA ALA A 117 -16.05 -17.56 4.54
C ALA A 117 -17.51 -17.94 4.28
N ALA A 118 -17.94 -17.92 3.01
CA ALA A 118 -19.28 -18.33 2.62
C ALA A 118 -19.49 -19.82 2.93
N ARG A 119 -18.51 -20.67 2.62
CA ARG A 119 -18.55 -22.11 2.88
C ARG A 119 -18.57 -22.44 4.36
N ASP A 120 -17.76 -21.74 5.15
CA ASP A 120 -17.68 -21.96 6.59
C ASP A 120 -19.02 -21.70 7.28
N ARG A 121 -19.80 -20.73 6.78
CA ARG A 121 -21.14 -20.39 7.30
C ARG A 121 -22.23 -21.37 6.88
N THR A 122 -22.14 -21.93 5.68
CA THR A 122 -23.17 -22.81 5.12
C THR A 122 -23.00 -24.29 5.50
N GLY A 123 -21.83 -24.69 6.01
CA GLY A 123 -21.51 -26.09 6.27
C GLY A 123 -21.40 -26.92 4.99
N ALA A 124 -21.72 -28.22 5.05
CA ALA A 124 -21.70 -29.09 3.87
C ALA A 124 -22.80 -28.67 2.88
N ILE A 125 -22.39 -28.13 1.73
CA ILE A 125 -23.30 -27.73 0.66
C ILE A 125 -23.90 -28.99 0.04
N THR A 126 -25.12 -29.34 0.45
CA THR A 126 -25.91 -30.44 -0.13
C THR A 126 -26.90 -29.96 -1.20
N THR A 127 -27.13 -28.65 -1.31
CA THR A 127 -28.05 -28.01 -2.25
C THR A 127 -27.47 -26.68 -2.77
N GLU A 128 -27.93 -26.20 -3.93
CA GLU A 128 -27.55 -24.89 -4.48
C GLU A 128 -28.00 -23.77 -3.53
N GLN A 129 -27.06 -22.98 -3.04
CA GLN A 129 -27.34 -21.86 -2.12
C GLN A 129 -26.92 -20.53 -2.75
N ARG A 130 -27.79 -19.53 -2.63
CA ARG A 130 -27.47 -18.14 -3.02
C ARG A 130 -26.97 -17.40 -1.79
N VAL A 131 -25.76 -16.89 -1.87
CA VAL A 131 -25.13 -16.11 -0.80
C VAL A 131 -25.18 -14.63 -1.16
N MET A 132 -25.80 -13.82 -0.30
CA MET A 132 -25.74 -12.37 -0.45
C MET A 132 -24.41 -11.86 0.08
N THR A 133 -23.74 -11.04 -0.72
CA THR A 133 -22.44 -10.45 -0.40
C THR A 133 -22.55 -8.93 -0.32
N THR A 134 -21.50 -8.30 0.18
CA THR A 134 -21.40 -6.84 0.28
C THR A 134 -20.97 -6.17 -1.04
N LEU A 135 -20.79 -6.94 -2.12
CA LEU A 135 -20.29 -6.45 -3.40
C LEU A 135 -21.29 -5.47 -4.04
N ASP A 136 -20.89 -4.21 -4.18
CA ASP A 136 -21.65 -3.23 -4.94
C ASP A 136 -21.23 -3.30 -6.42
N ALA A 137 -22.12 -3.81 -7.27
CA ALA A 137 -21.84 -3.98 -8.69
C ALA A 137 -21.54 -2.66 -9.44
N ARG A 138 -22.08 -1.52 -8.99
CA ARG A 138 -21.80 -0.21 -9.58
C ARG A 138 -20.39 0.24 -9.22
N LEU A 139 -20.00 0.10 -7.96
CA LEU A 139 -18.64 0.40 -7.48
C LEU A 139 -17.61 -0.53 -8.10
N GLN A 140 -17.90 -1.84 -8.17
CA GLN A 140 -17.02 -2.82 -8.81
C GLN A 140 -16.73 -2.44 -10.27
N ARG A 141 -17.78 -2.11 -11.05
CA ARG A 141 -17.60 -1.63 -12.44
C ARG A 141 -16.79 -0.32 -12.50
N ALA A 142 -16.92 0.56 -11.52
CA ALA A 142 -16.12 1.79 -11.47
C ALA A 142 -14.63 1.49 -11.22
N ALA A 143 -14.32 0.55 -10.32
CA ALA A 143 -12.95 0.12 -10.04
C ALA A 143 -12.29 -0.49 -11.28
N GLU A 144 -12.99 -1.39 -11.98
CA GLU A 144 -12.51 -2.02 -13.22
C GLU A 144 -12.30 -1.00 -14.34
N ARG A 145 -13.17 0.01 -14.45
CA ARG A 145 -12.99 1.13 -15.39
C ARG A 145 -11.76 1.97 -15.07
N ALA A 146 -11.53 2.28 -13.79
CA ALA A 146 -10.36 3.05 -13.36
C ALA A 146 -9.06 2.30 -13.69
N VAL A 147 -9.00 1.00 -13.41
CA VAL A 147 -7.86 0.13 -13.76
C VAL A 147 -7.61 0.12 -15.27
N ARG A 148 -8.65 -0.05 -16.08
CA ARG A 148 -8.51 -0.10 -17.55
C ARG A 148 -7.96 1.19 -18.14
N ARG A 149 -8.30 2.35 -17.55
CA ARG A 149 -7.85 3.67 -18.02
C ARG A 149 -6.46 4.07 -17.51
N ALA A 150 -5.90 3.34 -16.54
CA ALA A 150 -4.70 3.75 -15.84
C ALA A 150 -3.39 3.64 -16.64
N GLY A 151 -3.37 2.91 -17.76
CA GLY A 151 -2.18 2.81 -18.63
C GLY A 151 -0.98 2.12 -17.97
N LEU A 152 -1.20 0.99 -17.30
CA LEU A 152 -0.25 0.35 -16.37
C LEU A 152 1.00 -0.31 -16.99
N LYS A 153 1.23 -0.23 -18.31
CA LYS A 153 2.33 -0.94 -19.01
C LYS A 153 2.49 -2.38 -18.48
N LYS A 154 3.68 -2.75 -17.99
CA LYS A 154 3.99 -4.06 -17.40
C LYS A 154 3.50 -4.23 -15.96
N ALA A 155 3.30 -3.14 -15.21
CA ALA A 155 2.90 -3.18 -13.81
C ALA A 155 1.53 -3.83 -13.61
N GLN A 156 1.31 -4.38 -12.43
CA GLN A 156 0.03 -4.87 -11.93
C GLN A 156 -0.61 -3.83 -11.01
N VAL A 157 -1.87 -4.06 -10.67
CA VAL A 157 -2.67 -3.18 -9.82
C VAL A 157 -3.56 -3.98 -8.89
N ALA A 158 -3.87 -3.43 -7.74
CA ALA A 158 -4.94 -3.90 -6.87
C ALA A 158 -5.75 -2.72 -6.33
N ILE A 159 -7.04 -2.93 -6.14
CA ILE A 159 -7.96 -1.98 -5.50
C ILE A 159 -8.75 -2.71 -4.43
N VAL A 160 -8.84 -2.11 -3.25
CA VAL A 160 -9.81 -2.47 -2.22
C VAL A 160 -10.65 -1.24 -1.93
N ALA A 161 -11.96 -1.33 -2.09
CA ALA A 161 -12.90 -0.32 -1.61
C ALA A 161 -13.77 -0.92 -0.51
N MET A 162 -13.84 -0.24 0.63
CA MET A 162 -14.62 -0.67 1.79
C MET A 162 -15.33 0.50 2.46
N ARG A 163 -16.36 0.17 3.23
CA ARG A 163 -17.01 1.09 4.16
C ARG A 163 -16.24 1.14 5.49
N PRO A 164 -16.40 2.21 6.29
CA PRO A 164 -15.77 2.30 7.62
C PRO A 164 -16.15 1.16 8.57
N ASP A 165 -17.30 0.52 8.36
CA ASP A 165 -17.75 -0.66 9.14
C ASP A 165 -17.03 -1.97 8.75
N GLY A 166 -16.17 -1.95 7.71
CA GLY A 166 -15.43 -3.11 7.22
C GLY A 166 -16.08 -3.86 6.06
N ARG A 167 -17.29 -3.49 5.61
CA ARG A 167 -17.87 -4.07 4.40
C ARG A 167 -17.03 -3.74 3.18
N VAL A 168 -16.44 -4.75 2.56
CA VAL A 168 -15.72 -4.59 1.29
C VAL A 168 -16.74 -4.53 0.16
N VAL A 169 -16.78 -3.43 -0.57
CA VAL A 169 -17.82 -3.15 -1.58
C VAL A 169 -17.31 -3.25 -3.01
N ALA A 170 -15.99 -3.21 -3.22
CA ALA A 170 -15.37 -3.55 -4.49
C ALA A 170 -13.94 -4.09 -4.25
N MET A 171 -13.51 -5.02 -5.10
CA MET A 171 -12.17 -5.60 -5.05
C MET A 171 -11.65 -5.90 -6.46
N VAL A 172 -10.42 -5.47 -6.73
CA VAL A 172 -9.66 -5.83 -7.93
C VAL A 172 -8.30 -6.36 -7.48
N GLY A 173 -7.96 -7.58 -7.90
CA GLY A 173 -6.70 -8.25 -7.53
C GLY A 173 -5.60 -8.21 -8.59
N GLY A 174 -5.87 -7.64 -9.77
CA GLY A 174 -4.95 -7.61 -10.91
C GLY A 174 -5.55 -6.89 -12.11
N LYS A 175 -4.77 -6.72 -13.19
CA LYS A 175 -5.24 -6.13 -14.45
C LYS A 175 -6.33 -6.94 -15.14
N SER A 176 -6.22 -8.26 -15.07
CA SER A 176 -7.10 -9.23 -15.72
C SER A 176 -7.16 -10.48 -14.86
N TYR A 177 -8.38 -10.84 -14.46
CA TYR A 177 -8.61 -12.09 -13.74
C TYR A 177 -8.29 -13.31 -14.61
N GLY A 178 -8.63 -13.26 -15.90
CA GLY A 178 -8.36 -14.33 -16.85
C GLY A 178 -6.86 -14.60 -17.04
N ASP A 179 -6.03 -13.56 -16.96
CA ASP A 179 -4.57 -13.70 -17.09
C ASP A 179 -3.94 -14.19 -15.78
N SER A 180 -4.50 -13.77 -14.64
CA SER A 180 -3.95 -14.06 -13.31
C SER A 180 -5.03 -14.01 -12.23
N PRO A 181 -5.48 -15.17 -11.70
CA PRO A 181 -6.40 -15.21 -10.57
C PRO A 181 -5.73 -14.88 -9.23
N PHE A 182 -4.41 -14.67 -9.21
CA PHE A 182 -3.68 -14.25 -8.02
C PHE A 182 -4.20 -12.89 -7.54
N ASN A 183 -4.80 -12.86 -6.35
CA ASN A 183 -5.47 -11.70 -5.80
C ASN A 183 -4.47 -10.85 -5.01
N ARG A 184 -3.89 -9.84 -5.66
CA ARG A 184 -2.89 -8.95 -5.03
C ARG A 184 -3.46 -8.09 -3.91
N ALA A 185 -4.78 -7.90 -3.86
CA ALA A 185 -5.40 -7.16 -2.77
C ALA A 185 -5.27 -7.90 -1.41
N THR A 186 -5.26 -9.23 -1.44
CA THR A 186 -5.36 -10.08 -0.23
C THR A 186 -4.18 -11.03 -0.04
N GLN A 187 -3.47 -11.39 -1.12
CA GLN A 187 -2.40 -12.39 -1.10
C GLN A 187 -1.01 -11.78 -1.24
N ALA A 188 -0.87 -10.64 -1.94
CA ALA A 188 0.42 -10.00 -2.12
C ALA A 188 0.81 -9.23 -0.86
N ARG A 189 1.88 -9.68 -0.19
CA ARG A 189 2.51 -8.94 0.91
C ARG A 189 3.59 -8.05 0.34
N ARG A 190 3.37 -6.74 0.39
CA ARG A 190 4.27 -5.72 -0.18
C ARG A 190 4.64 -4.70 0.88
N GLN A 191 5.75 -4.00 0.67
CA GLN A 191 6.17 -2.95 1.59
C GLN A 191 5.14 -1.83 1.59
N ALA A 192 4.67 -1.45 2.78
CA ALA A 192 3.72 -0.35 2.93
C ALA A 192 4.34 1.00 2.55
N GLY A 193 5.67 1.12 2.68
CA GLY A 193 6.41 2.35 2.45
C GLY A 193 5.85 3.50 3.30
N SER A 194 5.86 4.71 2.75
CA SER A 194 5.37 5.90 3.46
C SER A 194 3.89 5.86 3.91
N ALA A 195 3.06 4.92 3.42
CA ALA A 195 1.70 4.75 3.96
C ALA A 195 1.70 4.20 5.40
N PHE A 196 2.81 3.60 5.84
CA PHE A 196 3.02 3.13 7.21
C PHE A 196 3.18 4.29 8.22
N LYS A 197 3.51 5.51 7.77
CA LYS A 197 3.67 6.67 8.65
C LYS A 197 2.40 6.99 9.45
N LEU A 198 1.23 6.54 9.00
CA LEU A 198 0.00 6.58 9.81
C LEU A 198 0.23 6.04 11.23
N PHE A 199 0.91 4.90 11.38
CA PHE A 199 1.11 4.26 12.68
C PHE A 199 2.14 5.00 13.53
N VAL A 200 3.19 5.54 12.91
CA VAL A 200 4.21 6.36 13.58
C VAL A 200 3.56 7.61 14.18
N TYR A 201 2.75 8.30 13.39
CA TYR A 201 2.09 9.53 13.83
C TYR A 201 0.97 9.24 14.83
N LEU A 202 0.22 8.14 14.70
CA LEU A 202 -0.71 7.71 15.75
C LEU A 202 0.02 7.44 17.08
N ALA A 203 1.20 6.81 17.05
CA ALA A 203 1.99 6.61 18.26
C ALA A 203 2.47 7.95 18.88
N ALA A 204 2.87 8.91 18.04
CA ALA A 204 3.22 10.27 18.46
C ALA A 204 2.04 11.02 19.11
N LEU A 205 0.86 10.97 18.49
CA LEU A 205 -0.36 11.58 19.03
C LEU A 205 -0.75 10.94 20.38
N ARG A 206 -0.61 9.62 20.51
CA ARG A 206 -0.83 8.89 21.78
C ARG A 206 0.16 9.28 22.87
N ALA A 207 1.36 9.75 22.49
CA ALA A 207 2.36 10.27 23.41
C ALA A 207 2.12 11.75 23.80
N GLY A 208 1.01 12.36 23.37
CA GLY A 208 0.61 13.73 23.71
C GLY A 208 1.02 14.78 22.69
N MET A 209 1.62 14.40 21.56
CA MET A 209 1.91 15.33 20.48
C MET A 209 0.64 15.74 19.73
N THR A 210 0.73 16.83 18.98
CA THR A 210 -0.36 17.36 18.16
C THR A 210 0.15 17.60 16.73
N PRO A 211 -0.76 17.78 15.74
CA PRO A 211 -0.35 18.17 14.39
C PRO A 211 0.54 19.42 14.33
N ASP A 212 0.44 20.32 15.31
CA ASP A 212 1.22 21.56 15.37
C ASP A 212 2.51 21.43 16.20
N SER A 213 2.76 20.27 16.82
CA SER A 213 4.03 20.00 17.50
C SER A 213 5.19 20.07 16.50
N ILE A 214 6.31 20.63 16.94
CA ILE A 214 7.49 20.82 16.10
C ILE A 214 8.39 19.58 16.12
N VAL A 215 8.92 19.24 14.95
CA VAL A 215 9.94 18.21 14.76
C VAL A 215 10.99 18.73 13.77
N SER A 216 12.26 18.43 14.06
CA SER A 216 13.35 18.73 13.13
C SER A 216 13.23 17.85 11.88
N ASP A 217 13.42 18.46 10.71
CA ASP A 217 13.58 17.83 9.39
C ASP A 217 15.00 18.07 8.86
N GLU A 218 16.01 17.86 9.69
CA GLU A 218 17.44 17.88 9.31
C GLU A 218 18.05 16.48 9.27
N PRO A 219 19.20 16.20 8.64
CA PRO A 219 19.83 14.87 8.68
C PRO A 219 19.90 14.26 10.09
N VAL A 220 19.60 12.97 10.20
CA VAL A 220 19.64 12.22 11.47
C VAL A 220 20.34 10.89 11.27
N THR A 221 21.11 10.47 12.27
CA THR A 221 21.72 9.15 12.34
C THR A 221 21.21 8.44 13.58
N ILE A 222 20.57 7.28 13.40
CA ILE A 222 20.06 6.43 14.48
C ILE A 222 20.87 5.14 14.44
N ALA A 223 21.75 4.95 15.43
CA ALA A 223 22.78 3.92 15.41
C ALA A 223 23.60 3.99 14.10
N ASN A 224 23.55 2.97 13.25
CA ASN A 224 24.28 2.92 11.98
C ASN A 224 23.40 3.26 10.75
N TRP A 225 22.20 3.79 10.97
CA TRP A 225 21.22 4.08 9.92
C TRP A 225 20.97 5.58 9.79
N ALA A 226 21.19 6.12 8.59
CA ALA A 226 20.98 7.52 8.25
C ALA A 226 19.90 7.64 7.15
N PRO A 227 18.61 7.75 7.51
CA PRO A 227 17.54 7.93 6.53
C PRO A 227 17.65 9.28 5.82
N LYS A 228 17.22 9.31 4.56
CA LYS A 228 17.16 10.54 3.74
C LYS A 228 15.73 10.79 3.26
N ASN A 229 15.36 12.06 3.12
CA ASN A 229 14.11 12.44 2.49
C ASN A 229 14.12 12.09 1.00
N ASN A 230 12.95 11.72 0.46
CA ASN A 230 12.85 11.26 -0.92
C ASN A 230 13.14 12.36 -1.95
N ASP A 231 12.90 13.63 -1.59
CA ASP A 231 13.21 14.79 -2.43
C ASP A 231 14.60 15.39 -2.14
N GLY A 232 15.36 14.80 -1.21
CA GLY A 232 16.69 15.27 -0.82
C GLY A 232 16.72 16.61 -0.07
N ARG A 233 15.55 17.20 0.24
CA ARG A 233 15.46 18.52 0.89
C ARG A 233 15.18 18.38 2.38
N TYR A 234 15.61 19.39 3.12
CA TYR A 234 15.48 19.52 4.58
C TYR A 234 14.94 20.91 4.88
N LEU A 235 13.93 21.02 5.75
CA LEU A 235 13.31 22.31 6.09
C LEU A 235 13.71 22.88 7.45
N GLY A 236 14.58 22.19 8.20
CA GLY A 236 14.80 22.54 9.60
C GLY A 236 13.57 22.18 10.43
N ASP A 237 13.20 23.04 11.38
CA ASP A 237 12.08 22.79 12.28
C ASP A 237 10.72 23.02 11.60
N ILE A 238 9.90 21.97 11.55
CA ILE A 238 8.57 21.98 10.92
C ILE A 238 7.52 21.35 11.83
N SER A 239 6.24 21.65 11.60
CA SER A 239 5.15 21.00 12.31
C SER A 239 5.01 19.52 11.90
N LEU A 240 4.41 18.70 12.77
CA LEU A 240 4.08 17.31 12.43
C LEU A 240 3.16 17.24 11.21
N ARG A 241 2.25 18.22 11.06
CA ARG A 241 1.40 18.39 9.89
C ARG A 241 2.20 18.51 8.61
N GLU A 242 3.16 19.43 8.57
CA GLU A 242 4.02 19.65 7.40
C GLU A 242 4.90 18.42 7.12
N ALA A 243 5.48 17.85 8.17
CA ALA A 243 6.30 16.63 8.09
C ALA A 243 5.50 15.45 7.51
N PHE A 244 4.23 15.28 7.92
CA PHE A 244 3.35 14.24 7.41
C PHE A 244 2.93 14.51 5.96
N ALA A 245 2.58 15.76 5.63
CA ALA A 245 2.13 16.16 4.30
C ALA A 245 3.21 15.90 3.24
N ARG A 246 4.43 16.32 3.54
CA ARG A 246 5.62 16.08 2.70
C ARG A 246 6.17 14.68 2.80
N SER A 247 5.67 13.88 3.76
CA SER A 247 6.13 12.52 3.99
C SER A 247 7.62 12.47 4.31
N SER A 248 8.10 13.33 5.21
CA SER A 248 9.50 13.34 5.69
C SER A 248 9.88 11.98 6.29
N ASN A 249 10.98 11.41 5.82
CA ASN A 249 11.53 10.15 6.33
C ASN A 249 12.27 10.37 7.64
N VAL A 250 12.97 11.49 7.72
CA VAL A 250 13.77 11.85 8.88
C VAL A 250 12.89 12.20 10.08
N ALA A 251 11.82 12.98 9.89
CA ALA A 251 10.85 13.25 10.94
C ALA A 251 10.20 11.94 11.46
N ALA A 252 9.80 11.03 10.55
CA ALA A 252 9.24 9.74 10.96
C ALA A 252 10.23 8.88 11.75
N ALA A 253 11.52 8.92 11.39
CA ALA A 253 12.58 8.22 12.11
C ALA A 253 12.78 8.81 13.52
N ARG A 254 12.82 10.15 13.64
CA ARG A 254 12.90 10.85 14.94
C ARG A 254 11.71 10.54 15.83
N LEU A 255 10.49 10.62 15.30
CA LEU A 255 9.28 10.28 16.04
C LEU A 255 9.33 8.85 16.56
N THR A 256 9.76 7.90 15.72
CA THR A 256 9.91 6.49 16.12
C THR A 256 10.95 6.31 17.21
N GLN A 257 12.07 7.03 17.15
CA GLN A 257 13.09 7.02 18.20
C GLN A 257 12.55 7.58 19.53
N GLN A 258 11.74 8.64 19.46
CA GLN A 258 11.19 9.31 20.64
C GLN A 258 10.07 8.50 21.31
N VAL A 259 9.14 7.93 20.55
CA VAL A 259 8.00 7.16 21.10
C VAL A 259 8.33 5.68 21.33
N GLY A 260 9.37 5.18 20.67
CA GLY A 260 9.79 3.78 20.70
C GLY A 260 9.08 2.89 19.68
N VAL A 261 9.84 1.96 19.08
CA VAL A 261 9.37 0.99 18.07
C VAL A 261 8.17 0.17 18.57
N ALA A 262 8.17 -0.22 19.85
CA ALA A 262 7.08 -0.97 20.46
C ALA A 262 5.73 -0.23 20.41
N GLN A 263 5.73 1.11 20.57
CA GLN A 263 4.50 1.90 20.50
C GLN A 263 3.99 2.04 19.06
N VAL A 264 4.91 2.14 18.09
CA VAL A 264 4.56 2.11 16.65
C VAL A 264 3.95 0.77 16.27
N ILE A 265 4.55 -0.34 16.70
CA ILE A 265 4.00 -1.68 16.49
C ILE A 265 2.63 -1.80 17.16
N ARG A 266 2.48 -1.31 18.40
CA ARG A 266 1.19 -1.31 19.10
C ARG A 266 0.11 -0.55 18.35
N ALA A 267 0.44 0.64 17.81
CA ALA A 267 -0.47 1.42 16.96
C ALA A 267 -0.89 0.64 15.71
N ALA A 268 0.04 -0.04 15.04
CA ALA A 268 -0.27 -0.89 13.89
C ALA A 268 -1.16 -2.09 14.24
N ARG A 269 -0.90 -2.77 15.36
CA ARG A 269 -1.73 -3.88 15.87
C ARG A 269 -3.13 -3.41 16.23
N ASP A 270 -3.25 -2.29 16.92
CA ASP A 270 -4.53 -1.72 17.34
C ASP A 270 -5.42 -1.38 16.13
N LEU A 271 -4.83 -0.84 15.05
CA LEU A 271 -5.53 -0.55 13.80
C LEU A 271 -5.78 -1.78 12.92
N GLY A 272 -5.34 -2.98 13.34
CA GLY A 272 -5.72 -4.24 12.70
C GLY A 272 -4.66 -4.90 11.81
N ILE A 273 -3.41 -4.41 11.78
CA ILE A 273 -2.33 -5.09 11.06
C ILE A 273 -2.00 -6.40 11.78
N SER A 274 -2.18 -7.53 11.10
CA SER A 274 -1.96 -8.88 11.65
C SER A 274 -0.65 -9.50 11.17
N THR A 275 -0.10 -9.06 10.04
CA THR A 275 1.18 -9.58 9.52
C THR A 275 2.35 -9.41 10.50
N PRO A 276 3.39 -10.25 10.43
CA PRO A 276 4.60 -10.04 11.21
C PRO A 276 5.21 -8.65 10.92
N LEU A 277 5.56 -7.93 11.99
CA LEU A 277 6.16 -6.59 11.91
C LEU A 277 7.59 -6.66 12.46
N PRO A 278 8.58 -6.07 11.75
CA PRO A 278 9.96 -6.06 12.22
C PRO A 278 10.11 -5.14 13.45
N ASN A 279 10.88 -5.57 14.44
CA ASN A 279 11.11 -4.81 15.67
C ASN A 279 12.41 -3.99 15.58
N GLU A 280 12.44 -3.04 14.64
CA GLU A 280 13.60 -2.19 14.38
C GLU A 280 13.18 -0.79 13.89
N ALA A 281 14.09 0.18 13.96
CA ALA A 281 13.81 1.58 13.64
C ALA A 281 13.37 1.81 12.18
N THR A 282 13.77 0.93 11.26
CA THR A 282 13.45 1.04 9.82
C THR A 282 11.95 0.95 9.55
N ILE A 283 11.17 0.39 10.49
CA ILE A 283 9.71 0.30 10.39
C ILE A 283 9.07 1.68 10.21
N ALA A 284 9.73 2.75 10.69
CA ALA A 284 9.33 4.14 10.51
C ALA A 284 9.11 4.51 9.02
N LEU A 285 9.85 3.87 8.11
CA LEU A 285 9.77 4.10 6.67
C LEU A 285 8.91 3.07 5.93
N GLY A 286 8.26 2.16 6.67
CA GLY A 286 7.35 1.16 6.10
C GLY A 286 8.02 -0.03 5.43
N THR A 287 9.14 -0.50 6.01
CA THR A 287 9.79 -1.78 5.63
C THR A 287 8.92 -3.00 5.93
N ALA A 288 7.85 -2.83 6.72
CA ALA A 288 6.87 -3.86 7.00
C ALA A 288 6.09 -4.28 5.75
N ASN A 289 6.00 -5.59 5.55
CA ASN A 289 5.18 -6.18 4.50
C ASN A 289 3.74 -6.37 4.99
N THR A 290 2.78 -5.79 4.27
CA THR A 290 1.35 -5.85 4.57
C THR A 290 0.56 -6.21 3.32
N THR A 291 -0.66 -6.71 3.49
CA THR A 291 -1.60 -6.79 2.37
C THR A 291 -2.29 -5.45 2.15
N LEU A 292 -2.72 -5.17 0.92
CA LEU A 292 -3.50 -3.95 0.64
C LEU A 292 -4.79 -3.93 1.46
N LEU A 293 -5.43 -5.08 1.66
CA LEU A 293 -6.64 -5.23 2.46
C LEU A 293 -6.43 -4.78 3.91
N GLU A 294 -5.40 -5.28 4.61
CA GLU A 294 -5.11 -4.89 5.99
C GLU A 294 -4.75 -3.41 6.11
N LEU A 295 -3.93 -2.91 5.18
CA LEU A 295 -3.52 -1.51 5.22
C LEU A 295 -4.71 -0.58 4.93
N THR A 296 -5.62 -0.95 4.03
CA THR A 296 -6.87 -0.20 3.79
C THR A 296 -7.80 -0.24 5.01
N ALA A 297 -7.89 -1.39 5.69
CA ALA A 297 -8.67 -1.54 6.92
C ALA A 297 -8.16 -0.64 8.06
N ALA A 298 -6.85 -0.46 8.18
CA ALA A 298 -6.26 0.45 9.15
C ALA A 298 -6.68 1.92 8.92
N TYR A 299 -6.80 2.34 7.66
CA TYR A 299 -7.33 3.68 7.33
C TYR A 299 -8.85 3.75 7.53
N ALA A 300 -9.57 2.65 7.31
CA ALA A 300 -10.99 2.57 7.61
C ALA A 300 -11.27 2.73 9.11
N ALA A 301 -10.38 2.24 9.98
CA ALA A 301 -10.47 2.45 11.42
C ALA A 301 -10.37 3.94 11.82
N VAL A 302 -9.55 4.71 11.10
CA VAL A 302 -9.48 6.17 11.28
C VAL A 302 -10.78 6.83 10.81
N ALA A 303 -11.27 6.45 9.63
CA ALA A 303 -12.56 6.92 9.10
C ALA A 303 -13.74 6.61 10.03
N ALA A 304 -13.75 5.42 10.63
CA ALA A 304 -14.80 4.96 11.55
C ALA A 304 -14.70 5.58 12.95
N GLY A 305 -13.53 6.14 13.32
CA GLY A 305 -13.26 6.55 14.70
C GLY A 305 -13.24 5.37 15.67
N SER A 306 -13.03 4.15 15.17
CA SER A 306 -13.05 2.93 15.97
C SER A 306 -12.16 1.84 15.36
N HIS A 307 -11.58 0.99 16.21
CA HIS A 307 -10.59 0.01 15.78
C HIS A 307 -10.64 -1.29 16.63
N PRO A 308 -10.22 -2.44 16.07
CA PRO A 308 -9.86 -2.64 14.67
C PRO A 308 -11.11 -2.72 13.78
N VAL A 309 -10.99 -2.28 12.52
CA VAL A 309 -11.99 -2.56 11.48
C VAL A 309 -11.63 -3.89 10.83
N ARG A 310 -12.59 -4.82 10.77
CA ARG A 310 -12.41 -6.16 10.19
C ARG A 310 -13.05 -6.23 8.80
N PRO A 311 -12.26 -6.41 7.74
CA PRO A 311 -12.81 -6.55 6.40
C PRO A 311 -13.67 -7.80 6.26
N HIS A 312 -14.88 -7.63 5.74
CA HIS A 312 -15.79 -8.74 5.47
C HIS A 312 -16.54 -8.53 4.16
N GLY A 313 -16.87 -9.64 3.50
CA GLY A 313 -17.54 -9.65 2.20
C GLY A 313 -18.93 -10.28 2.20
N LEU A 314 -19.35 -10.83 3.35
CA LEU A 314 -20.68 -11.39 3.57
C LEU A 314 -21.48 -10.41 4.40
N GLU A 315 -22.77 -10.23 4.08
CA GLU A 315 -23.66 -9.49 4.97
C GLU A 315 -23.70 -10.21 6.34
N GLU A 316 -23.46 -9.45 7.42
CA GLU A 316 -23.60 -9.96 8.78
C GLU A 316 -25.08 -10.38 8.96
N THR A 317 -25.36 -11.67 9.21
CA THR A 317 -26.64 -11.99 9.86
C THR A 317 -26.50 -11.63 11.32
N ASN A 318 -27.59 -11.19 11.94
CA ASN A 318 -27.67 -10.86 13.37
C ASN A 318 -27.21 -12.00 14.32
N GLU A 319 -26.92 -13.18 13.81
CA GLU A 319 -26.32 -14.29 14.52
C GLU A 319 -24.78 -14.20 14.47
N ARG A 320 -24.21 -13.22 15.17
CA ARG A 320 -22.78 -13.22 15.47
C ARG A 320 -22.49 -14.46 16.31
N SER A 321 -21.53 -15.29 15.88
CA SER A 321 -21.13 -16.46 16.66
C SER A 321 -20.57 -16.00 18.00
N TRP A 322 -20.92 -16.66 19.11
CA TRP A 322 -20.43 -16.30 20.45
C TRP A 322 -18.89 -16.27 20.54
N PHE A 323 -18.20 -17.00 19.65
CA PHE A 323 -16.74 -16.95 19.47
C PHE A 323 -16.25 -15.61 18.89
N GLU A 324 -16.99 -14.96 18.01
CA GLU A 324 -16.65 -13.64 17.46
C GLU A 324 -16.78 -12.54 18.51
N TYR A 325 -17.72 -12.70 19.46
CA TYR A 325 -17.90 -11.81 20.61
C TYR A 325 -16.71 -11.84 21.58
N LEU A 326 -16.02 -12.98 21.68
CA LEU A 326 -14.84 -13.15 22.54
C LEU A 326 -13.54 -12.64 21.90
N GLY A 327 -13.54 -12.43 20.58
CA GLY A 327 -12.31 -12.30 19.79
C GLY A 327 -11.66 -10.92 19.70
N THR A 328 -12.38 -9.80 19.90
CA THR A 328 -11.81 -8.44 20.07
C THR A 328 -12.94 -7.44 20.31
N ARG A 329 -12.90 -6.71 21.44
CA ARG A 329 -13.72 -5.50 21.59
C ARG A 329 -13.20 -4.42 20.66
N THR A 330 -14.07 -3.89 19.81
CA THR A 330 -13.84 -2.61 19.13
C THR A 330 -13.65 -1.52 20.18
N ARG A 331 -12.64 -0.68 20.00
CA ARG A 331 -12.32 0.47 20.85
C ARG A 331 -12.50 1.76 20.05
N THR A 332 -12.98 2.80 20.72
CA THR A 332 -13.09 4.14 20.12
C THR A 332 -11.71 4.78 20.00
N LEU A 333 -11.43 5.35 18.83
CA LEU A 333 -10.34 6.27 18.60
C LEU A 333 -10.84 7.64 19.09
N GLY A 334 -10.50 8.03 20.32
CA GLY A 334 -11.09 9.23 20.96
C GLY A 334 -11.19 10.44 20.04
N GLY A 335 -12.27 11.22 20.14
CA GLY A 335 -12.65 12.23 19.13
C GLY A 335 -11.55 13.22 18.75
N THR A 336 -10.80 13.72 19.73
CA THR A 336 -9.64 14.61 19.49
C THR A 336 -8.56 13.92 18.66
N MET A 337 -8.23 12.66 18.96
CA MET A 337 -7.20 11.92 18.26
C MET A 337 -7.62 11.58 16.83
N GLN A 338 -8.89 11.24 16.64
CA GLN A 338 -9.46 11.04 15.31
C GLN A 338 -9.35 12.33 14.50
N ALA A 339 -9.76 13.48 15.05
CA ALA A 339 -9.68 14.78 14.39
C ALA A 339 -8.23 15.12 14.00
N GLN A 340 -7.26 14.90 14.90
CA GLN A 340 -5.84 15.12 14.59
C GLN A 340 -5.31 14.20 13.47
N LEU A 341 -5.75 12.95 13.40
CA LEU A 341 -5.38 12.07 12.28
C LEU A 341 -6.03 12.48 10.96
N MET A 342 -7.30 12.89 10.99
CA MET A 342 -8.00 13.46 9.83
C MET A 342 -7.24 14.68 9.30
N ASP A 343 -6.78 15.53 10.22
CA ASP A 343 -6.05 16.74 9.92
C ASP A 343 -4.72 16.46 9.19
N LEU A 344 -3.93 15.51 9.70
CA LEU A 344 -2.71 15.03 9.04
C LEU A 344 -3.00 14.42 7.65
N LEU A 345 -4.03 13.58 7.55
CA LEU A 345 -4.40 12.91 6.29
C LEU A 345 -4.95 13.89 5.24
N SER A 346 -5.63 14.96 5.67
CA SER A 346 -6.09 16.04 4.80
C SER A 346 -4.90 16.83 4.25
N ALA A 347 -3.94 17.20 5.11
CA ALA A 347 -2.72 17.93 4.71
C ALA A 347 -1.91 17.17 3.65
N SER A 348 -1.84 15.83 3.73
CA SER A 348 -1.15 15.04 2.71
C SER A 348 -1.78 15.13 1.32
N ILE A 349 -3.08 15.38 1.19
CA ILE A 349 -3.74 15.54 -0.11
C ILE A 349 -3.66 17.00 -0.57
N ASN A 350 -3.95 17.95 0.32
CA ASN A 350 -4.06 19.37 -0.04
C ASN A 350 -2.68 20.01 -0.25
N ASP A 351 -1.76 19.79 0.67
CA ASP A 351 -0.48 20.51 0.73
C ASP A 351 0.70 19.59 0.42
N GLY A 352 0.45 18.28 0.35
CA GLY A 352 1.50 17.27 0.36
C GLY A 352 1.69 16.44 -0.91
N THR A 353 2.20 15.23 -0.68
CA THR A 353 2.54 14.26 -1.74
C THR A 353 1.32 13.68 -2.49
N GLY A 354 0.12 13.83 -1.95
CA GLY A 354 -1.14 13.25 -2.44
C GLY A 354 -1.96 14.14 -3.37
N ARG A 355 -1.43 15.29 -3.83
CA ARG A 355 -2.17 16.29 -4.63
C ARG A 355 -2.92 15.73 -5.84
N GLN A 356 -2.41 14.68 -6.49
CA GLN A 356 -3.10 14.07 -7.65
C GLN A 356 -4.38 13.31 -7.27
N ALA A 357 -4.60 13.04 -5.98
CA ALA A 357 -5.81 12.43 -5.46
C ALA A 357 -6.91 13.43 -5.11
N ALA A 358 -6.65 14.74 -5.14
CA ALA A 358 -7.57 15.77 -4.64
C ALA A 358 -8.95 15.73 -5.33
N LEU A 359 -10.00 15.74 -4.51
CA LEU A 359 -11.40 15.82 -4.92
C LEU A 359 -11.97 17.21 -4.60
N ALA A 360 -13.08 17.57 -5.25
CA ALA A 360 -13.82 18.81 -4.94
C ALA A 360 -14.51 18.80 -3.56
N ILE A 361 -14.37 17.72 -2.80
CA ILE A 361 -14.91 17.54 -1.45
C ILE A 361 -13.77 17.19 -0.49
N ASP A 362 -14.05 17.26 0.81
CA ASP A 362 -13.11 16.79 1.83
C ASP A 362 -12.70 15.35 1.56
N SER A 363 -11.38 15.16 1.53
CA SER A 363 -10.75 13.89 1.26
C SER A 363 -9.49 13.76 2.10
N PHE A 364 -9.22 12.54 2.52
CA PHE A 364 -8.17 12.21 3.48
C PHE A 364 -7.36 11.06 2.91
N GLY A 365 -6.03 11.11 2.97
CA GLY A 365 -5.27 9.99 2.46
C GLY A 365 -3.77 10.15 2.60
N LYS A 366 -3.05 9.11 2.16
CA LYS A 366 -1.61 9.07 2.23
C LYS A 366 -1.02 8.30 1.06
N THR A 367 0.08 8.83 0.55
CA THR A 367 0.94 8.14 -0.42
C THR A 367 1.87 7.13 0.27
N GLY A 368 2.04 5.98 -0.35
CA GLY A 368 3.09 5.01 -0.05
C GLY A 368 3.99 4.83 -1.27
N THR A 369 5.30 4.87 -1.07
CA THR A 369 6.29 4.48 -2.07
C THR A 369 7.35 3.67 -1.34
N SER A 370 7.68 2.49 -1.84
CA SER A 370 8.77 1.65 -1.32
C SER A 370 10.11 2.01 -1.97
N GLN A 371 11.20 1.43 -1.46
CA GLN A 371 12.54 1.62 -2.02
C GLN A 371 12.60 1.16 -3.49
N ASP A 372 13.47 1.81 -4.28
CA ASP A 372 13.61 1.63 -5.73
C ASP A 372 12.29 1.70 -6.52
N ASN A 373 11.26 2.34 -5.95
CA ASN A 373 9.95 2.52 -6.57
C ASN A 373 9.30 1.18 -6.98
N ARG A 374 9.52 0.11 -6.20
CA ARG A 374 8.98 -1.23 -6.49
C ARG A 374 7.46 -1.29 -6.27
N ASP A 375 7.00 -0.61 -5.24
CA ASP A 375 5.60 -0.49 -4.86
C ASP A 375 5.20 0.96 -4.73
N ALA A 376 4.05 1.29 -5.30
CA ALA A 376 3.39 2.56 -5.08
C ALA A 376 1.95 2.33 -4.63
N LEU A 377 1.58 3.04 -3.57
CA LEU A 377 0.28 2.96 -2.93
C LEU A 377 -0.33 4.34 -2.79
N PHE A 378 -1.65 4.40 -2.89
CA PHE A 378 -2.43 5.49 -2.36
C PHE A 378 -3.59 4.92 -1.58
N ILE A 379 -3.75 5.33 -0.32
CA ILE A 379 -4.85 4.91 0.54
C ILE A 379 -5.51 6.15 1.08
N GLY A 380 -6.82 6.25 0.91
CA GLY A 380 -7.57 7.41 1.34
C GLY A 380 -9.06 7.15 1.36
N PHE A 381 -9.80 8.11 1.90
CA PHE A 381 -11.24 8.07 2.00
C PHE A 381 -11.86 9.45 1.81
N ALA A 382 -13.11 9.43 1.38
CA ALA A 382 -13.99 10.59 1.36
C ALA A 382 -15.42 10.10 1.62
N ARG A 383 -16.20 10.86 2.40
CA ARG A 383 -17.49 10.40 2.94
C ARG A 383 -17.33 9.02 3.62
N ASP A 384 -18.17 8.07 3.26
CA ASP A 384 -18.24 6.71 3.81
C ASP A 384 -17.53 5.67 2.91
N LEU A 385 -16.56 6.09 2.09
CA LEU A 385 -15.85 5.18 1.18
C LEU A 385 -14.33 5.28 1.36
N VAL A 386 -13.73 4.17 1.78
CA VAL A 386 -12.30 4.02 2.04
C VAL A 386 -11.71 3.14 0.94
N VAL A 387 -10.65 3.62 0.30
CA VAL A 387 -10.09 2.97 -0.88
C VAL A 387 -8.57 2.92 -0.78
N GLY A 388 -8.03 1.72 -0.93
CA GLY A 388 -6.61 1.50 -1.15
C GLY A 388 -6.35 1.10 -2.60
N VAL A 389 -5.32 1.68 -3.19
CA VAL A 389 -4.81 1.34 -4.52
C VAL A 389 -3.33 0.99 -4.39
N TRP A 390 -2.92 -0.14 -4.94
CA TRP A 390 -1.52 -0.53 -5.10
C TRP A 390 -1.18 -0.70 -6.58
N VAL A 391 0.03 -0.33 -6.98
CA VAL A 391 0.63 -0.58 -8.29
C VAL A 391 2.08 -1.03 -8.09
N GLY A 392 2.50 -2.06 -8.83
CA GLY A 392 3.87 -2.58 -8.77
C GLY A 392 4.09 -3.78 -9.69
N ASN A 393 5.32 -4.28 -9.77
CA ASN A 393 5.66 -5.47 -10.57
C ASN A 393 5.64 -6.74 -9.72
N ASP A 394 5.13 -7.85 -10.27
CA ASP A 394 5.04 -9.12 -9.53
C ASP A 394 6.39 -9.67 -9.10
N ASP A 395 7.39 -9.56 -9.98
CA ASP A 395 8.77 -9.97 -9.76
C ASP A 395 9.55 -9.05 -8.82
N ASN A 396 8.91 -8.01 -8.27
CA ASN A 396 9.51 -7.02 -7.39
C ASN A 396 10.64 -6.20 -8.05
N SER A 397 10.70 -6.19 -9.39
CA SER A 397 11.65 -5.36 -10.12
C SER A 397 11.34 -3.87 -9.92
N PRO A 398 12.37 -3.00 -9.83
CA PRO A 398 12.20 -1.55 -9.77
C PRO A 398 11.34 -1.00 -10.91
N ASN A 399 10.58 0.06 -10.63
CA ASN A 399 9.74 0.72 -11.62
C ASN A 399 10.01 2.24 -11.61
N ALA A 400 10.95 2.67 -12.44
CA ALA A 400 11.37 4.06 -12.50
C ALA A 400 10.17 5.00 -12.78
N GLY A 401 10.02 6.02 -11.93
CA GLY A 401 8.92 6.99 -12.03
C GLY A 401 7.59 6.54 -11.42
N LEU A 402 7.50 5.30 -10.91
CA LEU A 402 6.36 4.86 -10.14
C LEU A 402 6.40 5.48 -8.73
N SER A 403 5.33 6.15 -8.32
CA SER A 403 5.22 6.75 -6.98
C SER A 403 3.78 6.76 -6.51
N GLY A 404 3.58 6.73 -5.19
CA GLY A 404 2.23 6.74 -4.59
C GLY A 404 1.40 7.96 -4.99
N GLY A 405 2.05 9.12 -5.13
CA GLY A 405 1.42 10.37 -5.61
C GLY A 405 1.17 10.43 -7.11
N GLY A 406 1.59 9.42 -7.87
CA GLY A 406 1.43 9.31 -9.32
C GLY A 406 0.23 8.44 -9.72
N VAL A 407 0.52 7.28 -10.31
CA VAL A 407 -0.49 6.38 -10.87
C VAL A 407 -1.55 5.94 -9.84
N PRO A 408 -1.20 5.46 -8.62
CA PRO A 408 -2.20 5.05 -7.64
C PRO A 408 -3.13 6.18 -7.21
N ALA A 409 -2.60 7.38 -6.96
CA ALA A 409 -3.39 8.56 -6.61
C ALA A 409 -4.41 8.94 -7.71
N ARG A 410 -4.02 8.85 -8.99
CA ARG A 410 -4.94 9.11 -10.11
C ARG A 410 -6.02 8.04 -10.23
N ILE A 411 -5.66 6.76 -10.09
CA ILE A 411 -6.64 5.65 -10.07
C ILE A 411 -7.64 5.86 -8.94
N TRP A 412 -7.15 6.20 -7.75
CA TRP A 412 -7.98 6.49 -6.59
C TRP A 412 -8.96 7.64 -6.88
N ARG A 413 -8.47 8.77 -7.42
CA ARG A 413 -9.30 9.93 -7.75
C ARG A 413 -10.36 9.58 -8.79
N ASP A 414 -9.98 8.91 -9.86
CA ASP A 414 -10.88 8.56 -10.96
C ASP A 414 -11.97 7.57 -10.50
N PHE A 415 -11.59 6.61 -9.62
CA PHE A 415 -12.54 5.72 -8.96
C PHE A 415 -13.49 6.51 -8.05
N MET A 416 -12.96 7.32 -7.13
CA MET A 416 -13.75 8.08 -6.15
C MET A 416 -14.68 9.08 -6.82
N GLY A 417 -14.23 9.78 -7.87
CA GLY A 417 -15.05 10.68 -8.65
C GLY A 417 -16.24 9.98 -9.29
N SER A 418 -16.02 8.80 -9.90
CA SER A 418 -17.10 7.98 -10.46
C SER A 418 -18.00 7.37 -9.38
N ALA A 419 -17.45 7.03 -8.21
CA ALA A 419 -18.18 6.37 -7.13
C ALA A 419 -19.10 7.33 -6.37
N LEU A 420 -18.63 8.54 -6.12
CA LEU A 420 -19.30 9.57 -5.30
C LEU A 420 -20.03 10.63 -6.14
N GLY A 421 -19.83 10.64 -7.46
CA GLY A 421 -20.41 11.64 -8.36
C GLY A 421 -19.79 13.03 -8.16
N VAL A 422 -18.48 13.09 -7.91
CA VAL A 422 -17.76 14.34 -7.61
C VAL A 422 -16.63 14.58 -8.61
N GLY A 423 -16.37 15.85 -8.92
CA GLY A 423 -15.27 16.27 -9.77
C GLY A 423 -13.91 16.28 -9.04
N ALA A 424 -12.84 16.42 -9.82
CA ALA A 424 -11.53 16.77 -9.28
C ALA A 424 -11.57 18.20 -8.71
N ARG A 425 -10.74 18.49 -7.71
CA ARG A 425 -10.61 19.87 -7.21
C ARG A 425 -10.09 20.76 -8.32
N GLU A 426 -10.76 21.89 -8.56
CA GLU A 426 -10.27 22.91 -9.47
C GLU A 426 -8.97 23.48 -8.91
N ARG A 427 -7.91 23.42 -9.72
CA ARG A 427 -6.64 24.03 -9.34
C ARG A 427 -6.82 25.53 -9.46
N LEU A 428 -6.89 26.23 -8.33
CA LEU A 428 -6.53 27.64 -8.35
C LEU A 428 -5.11 27.73 -8.94
N PRO A 429 -4.85 28.61 -9.91
CA PRO A 429 -3.49 28.81 -10.40
C PRO A 429 -2.63 29.08 -9.16
N VAL A 430 -1.60 28.26 -8.98
CA VAL A 430 -0.52 28.60 -8.07
C VAL A 430 -0.03 29.95 -8.59
N ILE A 431 -0.21 31.02 -7.81
CA ILE A 431 0.55 32.24 -8.05
C ILE A 431 1.99 31.76 -7.94
N ALA A 432 2.65 31.63 -9.09
CA ALA A 432 4.07 31.33 -9.10
C ALA A 432 4.69 32.38 -8.20
N GLU A 433 5.40 31.96 -7.15
CA GLU A 433 6.41 32.83 -6.58
C GLU A 433 7.21 33.34 -7.78
N PRO A 434 7.40 34.67 -7.93
CA PRO A 434 8.12 35.19 -9.06
C PRO A 434 9.44 34.45 -9.12
N GLU A 435 9.72 33.80 -10.26
CA GLU A 435 11.06 33.30 -10.51
C GLU A 435 12.03 34.45 -10.22
N PRO A 436 13.16 34.21 -9.54
CA PRO A 436 14.19 35.23 -9.45
C PRO A 436 14.46 35.65 -10.89
N ALA A 437 14.20 36.92 -11.21
CA ALA A 437 14.27 37.41 -12.57
C ALA A 437 15.62 36.99 -13.17
N GLU A 438 15.59 36.15 -14.20
CA GLU A 438 16.77 35.90 -15.02
C GLU A 438 17.20 37.27 -15.56
N LEU A 439 18.39 37.70 -15.12
CA LEU A 439 19.04 38.88 -15.69
C LEU A 439 19.15 38.63 -17.20
N PRO A 440 18.70 39.56 -18.06
CA PRO A 440 18.80 39.37 -19.50
C PRO A 440 20.25 39.09 -19.92
N ASP A 441 20.45 38.14 -20.83
CA ASP A 441 21.74 37.75 -21.46
C ASP A 441 22.53 38.91 -22.12
N ALA A 442 22.04 40.15 -22.02
CA ALA A 442 22.69 41.36 -22.50
C ALA A 442 23.70 41.96 -21.50
N VAL A 443 23.94 41.34 -20.33
CA VAL A 443 24.94 41.83 -19.36
C VAL A 443 26.21 40.97 -19.33
N GLU A 444 26.20 39.77 -19.90
CA GLU A 444 27.38 38.87 -19.93
C GLU A 444 28.44 39.30 -20.97
N GLY A 445 28.10 40.21 -21.88
CA GLY A 445 29.02 40.76 -22.91
C GLY A 445 29.65 42.12 -22.58
N ALA A 446 29.37 42.72 -21.42
CA ALA A 446 29.81 44.08 -21.09
C ALA A 446 30.79 44.18 -19.91
N ILE A 447 31.25 43.05 -19.36
CA ILE A 447 32.18 43.02 -18.21
C ILE A 447 33.55 42.41 -18.57
N ASP A 448 33.78 42.02 -19.82
CA ASP A 448 35.08 41.47 -20.29
C ASP A 448 36.06 42.54 -20.79
N ASN A 449 35.80 43.83 -20.56
CA ASN A 449 36.73 44.89 -20.93
C ASN A 449 36.54 46.13 -20.07
N SER A 450 36.80 46.03 -18.77
CA SER A 450 37.12 47.16 -17.89
C SER A 450 37.58 46.67 -16.52
N LEU A 451 38.77 47.11 -16.09
CA LEU A 451 39.34 47.07 -14.72
C LEU A 451 40.17 45.80 -14.42
N ASP A 452 41.34 45.66 -15.03
CA ASP A 452 42.60 46.14 -14.43
C ASP A 452 42.45 46.99 -13.15
N GLY A 453 42.87 46.37 -12.04
CA GLY A 453 43.21 47.03 -10.78
C GLY A 453 42.04 47.34 -9.85
N LEU A 454 41.98 46.65 -8.70
CA LEU A 454 41.76 47.23 -7.37
C LEU A 454 41.78 46.12 -6.29
N GLU A 455 42.71 46.25 -5.34
CA GLU A 455 42.63 45.61 -4.03
C GLU A 455 41.38 46.14 -3.30
N GLY A 456 40.58 45.25 -2.70
CA GLY A 456 39.39 45.63 -1.95
C GLY A 456 39.30 44.89 -0.62
N GLU A 457 39.33 45.66 0.48
CA GLU A 457 39.01 45.22 1.84
C GLU A 457 37.49 45.05 1.99
N LEU A 458 37.02 43.87 2.40
CA LEU A 458 35.62 43.63 2.76
C LEU A 458 35.46 43.68 4.29
N SER A 459 35.19 44.87 4.82
CA SER A 459 34.90 45.08 6.25
C SER A 459 33.40 44.94 6.52
N GLY A 460 32.98 43.80 7.10
CA GLY A 460 31.58 43.59 7.49
C GLY A 460 31.33 42.68 8.70
N PHE A 461 32.33 41.96 9.22
CA PHE A 461 32.11 40.95 10.26
C PHE A 461 33.21 40.88 11.36
N GLY A 462 34.00 41.94 11.56
CA GLY A 462 34.97 41.98 12.69
C GLY A 462 36.21 41.08 12.54
N LEU A 463 36.47 40.55 11.34
CA LEU A 463 37.66 39.78 10.97
C LEU A 463 38.19 40.29 9.63
N ASN A 464 39.51 40.47 9.51
CA ASN A 464 40.15 40.78 8.23
C ASN A 464 40.59 39.48 7.55
N LEU A 465 40.13 39.28 6.32
CA LEU A 465 40.44 38.13 5.47
C LEU A 465 41.36 38.58 4.34
N LYS A 466 42.53 37.96 4.18
CA LYS A 466 43.41 38.19 3.03
C LYS A 466 43.67 36.87 2.30
N ILE A 467 43.39 36.84 1.00
CA ILE A 467 43.55 35.66 0.13
C ILE A 467 44.77 35.87 -0.76
N GLY A 468 45.76 34.98 -0.63
CA GLY A 468 46.95 34.96 -1.48
C GLY A 468 46.64 34.39 -2.86
N ARG A 469 47.45 34.75 -3.88
CA ARG A 469 47.31 34.22 -5.26
C ARG A 469 47.63 32.73 -5.40
N ASP A 470 48.13 32.09 -4.34
CA ASP A 470 48.35 30.65 -4.25
C ASP A 470 47.21 29.90 -3.55
N GLY A 471 46.15 30.60 -3.15
CA GLY A 471 45.00 30.03 -2.46
C GLY A 471 45.15 29.90 -0.94
N SER A 472 46.18 30.50 -0.34
CA SER A 472 46.29 30.59 1.13
C SER A 472 45.33 31.62 1.73
N ILE A 473 44.79 31.33 2.91
CA ILE A 473 43.86 32.20 3.66
C ILE A 473 44.52 32.60 5.00
N ASP A 474 44.76 33.90 5.21
CA ASP A 474 45.20 34.46 6.50
C ASP A 474 44.02 35.16 7.19
N LEU A 475 43.76 34.79 8.45
CA LEU A 475 42.63 35.24 9.28
C LEU A 475 43.16 35.97 10.51
N ARG A 476 42.88 37.28 10.63
CA ARG A 476 43.28 38.08 11.80
C ARG A 476 42.09 38.83 12.39
N PRO A 477 42.00 38.95 13.73
CA PRO A 477 41.01 39.80 14.38
C PRO A 477 41.30 41.28 14.12
N ALA A 478 40.25 42.06 13.85
CA ALA A 478 40.35 43.49 13.58
C ALA A 478 40.75 44.28 14.86
N PRO A 479 41.59 45.33 14.76
CA PRO A 479 41.94 46.15 15.92
C PRO A 479 40.70 46.95 16.38
N GLY A 480 40.33 46.84 17.66
CA GLY A 480 39.22 47.61 18.22
C GLY A 480 39.52 49.11 18.31
N GLU A 481 38.62 49.94 17.80
CA GLU A 481 38.64 51.39 18.05
C GLU A 481 38.30 51.68 19.53
N ARG A 482 39.32 51.99 20.34
CA ARG A 482 39.13 52.79 21.56
C ARG A 482 39.34 54.26 21.21
N GLY A 483 38.25 55.01 21.30
CA GLY A 483 38.24 56.47 21.20
C GLY A 483 39.06 57.15 22.31
N ARG A 484 39.73 58.22 21.90
CA ARG A 484 40.63 59.10 22.66
C ARG A 484 39.98 59.73 23.89
N ASN A 485 40.71 59.77 25.01
CA ASN A 485 40.71 60.96 25.87
C ASN A 485 42.13 61.29 26.38
N ARG A 486 42.38 62.59 26.52
CA ARG A 486 43.66 63.32 26.52
C ARG A 486 44.48 63.28 27.83
N ARG A 487 45.79 63.62 27.69
CA ARG A 487 46.78 64.18 28.67
C ARG A 487 47.39 63.18 29.66
N ARG A 488 48.65 63.22 30.08
CA ARG A 488 49.94 63.89 29.77
C ARG A 488 50.92 63.30 30.82
N ASP A 489 52.21 63.26 30.49
CA ASP A 489 53.39 63.24 31.38
C ASP A 489 53.81 61.92 32.09
N ASP A 490 54.96 61.42 31.61
CA ASP A 490 56.21 61.06 32.29
C ASP A 490 56.32 59.96 33.39
N ASP A 491 57.22 59.01 33.08
CA ASP A 491 58.26 58.38 33.93
C ASP A 491 58.00 57.09 34.77
N PRO A 492 59.08 56.33 35.12
CA PRO A 492 59.19 54.85 35.00
C PRO A 492 59.05 54.07 36.35
N PRO A 493 59.15 52.71 36.39
CA PRO A 493 58.68 51.86 37.50
C PRO A 493 59.74 51.70 38.62
N PRO A 494 59.40 51.23 39.84
CA PRO A 494 59.46 49.78 40.19
C PRO A 494 58.58 49.40 41.44
N PRO A 495 58.87 48.33 42.22
CA PRO A 495 58.72 46.89 41.96
C PRO A 495 57.78 46.18 42.98
N ASP A 496 57.62 44.86 42.79
CA ASP A 496 57.26 43.78 43.74
C ASP A 496 56.70 44.13 45.12
N GLU A 497 55.55 43.50 45.47
CA GLU A 497 55.37 42.78 46.74
C GLU A 497 54.01 42.02 46.76
N GLU A 498 54.09 40.69 46.81
CA GLU A 498 53.14 39.83 47.56
C GLU A 498 53.06 40.34 49.02
N PRO A 499 51.93 40.21 49.77
CA PRO A 499 51.50 38.88 50.21
C PRO A 499 50.01 38.67 50.60
N GLN A 500 49.72 37.37 50.81
CA GLN A 500 48.61 36.71 51.53
C GLN A 500 47.45 36.12 50.72
#